data_AF-A0A944J067-F1
#
_entry.id   AF-A0A944J067-F1
#
_cell.length_a   1.000
_cell.length_b   1.000
_cell.length_c   1.000
_cell.angle_alpha   90.00
_cell.angle_beta   90.00
_cell.angle_gamma   90.00
#
_symmetry.space_group_name_H-M   'P 1'
#
loop_
_entity.id
_entity.type
_entity.pdbx_description
1 polymer ?
#
loop_
_entity_poly.entity_id
_entity_poly.type
_entity_poly.pdbx_seq_one_letter_code
_entity_poly.pdbx_strand_id
1 'polypeptide(L)' 'MDMQTWRDSHSRATDAREAFVAALEALGVPESAWNAVRPVVTYTGTPYVHLGMIRADVVEQVAEALRLPSSH' A
#
# COMPACT_ATOMS: atom_id res chain seq x y z
N MET A 1 19.55 0.72 14.73
CA MET A 1 18.33 1.53 14.89
C MET A 1 17.77 1.27 16.27
N ASP A 2 17.33 2.30 16.99
CA ASP A 2 16.66 2.10 18.28
C ASP A 2 15.21 1.61 18.09
N MET A 3 14.61 1.15 19.20
CA MET A 3 13.28 0.56 19.17
C MET A 3 12.18 1.58 18.88
N GLN A 4 12.38 2.87 19.20
CA GLN A 4 11.39 3.91 18.95
C GLN A 4 11.33 4.25 17.46
N THR A 5 12.50 4.46 16.85
CA THR A 5 12.66 4.71 15.41
C THR A 5 12.10 3.56 14.58
N TRP A 6 12.28 2.31 15.02
CA TRP A 6 11.65 1.16 14.37
C TRP A 6 10.13 1.21 14.45
N ARG A 7 9.56 1.51 15.64
CA ARG A 7 8.10 1.60 15.84
C ARG A 7 7.49 2.69 14.97
N ASP A 8 8.09 3.87 14.95
CA ASP A 8 7.58 5.01 14.17
C ASP A 8 7.60 4.69 12.67
N SER A 9 8.68 4.06 12.20
CA SER A 9 8.80 3.61 10.80
C SER A 9 7.78 2.52 10.47
N HIS A 10 7.56 1.57 11.39
CA HIS A 10 6.56 0.53 11.22
C HIS A 10 5.14 1.11 11.17
N SER A 11 4.81 2.08 12.04
CA SER A 11 3.51 2.78 12.01
C SER A 11 3.29 3.45 10.65
N ARG A 12 4.27 4.21 10.16
CA ARG A 12 4.17 4.87 8.84
C ARG A 12 3.97 3.87 7.70
N ALA A 13 4.62 2.72 7.75
CA ALA A 13 4.41 1.66 6.76
C ALA A 13 3.00 1.06 6.86
N THR A 14 2.47 0.87 8.07
CA THR A 14 1.09 0.41 8.30
C THR A 14 0.08 1.42 7.77
N ASP A 15 0.22 2.69 8.12
CA ASP A 15 -0.68 3.76 7.69
C ASP A 15 -0.71 3.86 6.15
N ALA A 16 0.45 3.76 5.51
CA ALA A 16 0.54 3.73 4.04
C ALA A 16 -0.14 2.50 3.43
N ARG A 17 -0.02 1.33 4.07
CA ARG A 17 -0.70 0.10 3.65
C ARG A 17 -2.21 0.24 3.77
N GLU A 18 -2.71 0.82 4.87
CA GLU A 18 -4.14 1.05 5.08
C GLU A 18 -4.72 2.06 4.08
N ALA A 19 -4.02 3.16 3.82
CA ALA A 19 -4.42 4.13 2.80
C ALA A 19 -4.50 3.50 1.39
N PHE A 20 -3.55 2.63 1.04
CA PHE A 20 -3.57 1.92 -0.23
C PHE A 20 -4.74 0.92 -0.31
N VAL A 21 -5.00 0.15 0.75
CA VAL A 21 -6.15 -0.77 0.81
C VAL A 21 -7.47 -0.01 0.68
N ALA A 22 -7.63 1.11 1.39
CA ALA A 22 -8.84 1.93 1.28
C ALA A 22 -9.08 2.44 -0.14
N ALA A 23 -8.01 2.81 -0.87
CA ALA A 23 -8.11 3.19 -2.28
C ALA A 23 -8.54 2.01 -3.17
N LEU A 24 -8.02 0.81 -2.94
CA LEU A 24 -8.44 -0.40 -3.66
C LEU A 24 -9.89 -0.77 -3.38
N GLU A 25 -10.33 -0.67 -2.12
CA GLU A 25 -11.72 -0.89 -1.72
C GLU A 25 -12.66 0.11 -2.40
N ALA A 26 -12.28 1.39 -2.46
CA ALA A 26 -13.04 2.42 -3.18
C ALA A 26 -13.15 2.15 -4.70
N LEU A 27 -12.19 1.43 -5.27
CA LEU A 27 -12.22 0.96 -6.66
C LEU A 27 -13.00 -0.35 -6.85
N GLY A 28 -13.53 -0.94 -5.77
CA GLY A 28 -14.27 -2.20 -5.81
C GLY A 28 -13.39 -3.44 -5.95
N VAL A 29 -12.10 -3.33 -5.65
CA VAL A 29 -11.15 -4.44 -5.73
C VAL A 29 -11.37 -5.39 -4.54
N PRO A 30 -11.55 -6.70 -4.77
CA PRO A 30 -11.80 -7.66 -3.69
C PRO A 30 -10.56 -7.85 -2.79
N GLU A 31 -10.79 -8.18 -1.52
CA GLU A 31 -9.74 -8.42 -0.52
C GLU A 31 -8.71 -9.47 -0.94
N SER A 32 -9.14 -10.48 -1.70
CA SER A 32 -8.25 -11.51 -2.25
C SER A 32 -7.13 -10.96 -3.14
N ALA A 33 -7.29 -9.77 -3.71
CA ALA A 33 -6.29 -9.14 -4.58
C ALA A 33 -5.21 -8.36 -3.82
N TRP A 34 -5.43 -8.02 -2.55
CA TRP A 34 -4.47 -7.28 -1.73
C TRP A 34 -4.03 -7.99 -0.45
N ASN A 35 -4.40 -9.27 -0.26
CA ASN A 35 -4.02 -10.06 0.90
C ASN A 35 -2.50 -10.16 1.14
N ALA A 36 -1.68 -9.97 0.09
CA ALA A 36 -0.22 -10.00 0.16
C ALA A 36 0.40 -8.65 0.54
N VAL A 37 -0.41 -7.58 0.56
CA VAL A 37 0.01 -6.22 0.87
C VAL A 37 0.32 -6.11 2.36
N ARG A 38 1.59 -5.85 2.68
CA ARG A 38 2.05 -5.75 4.06
C ARG A 38 3.06 -4.61 4.25
N PRO A 39 3.05 -3.96 5.42
CA PRO A 39 4.11 -3.03 5.80
C PRO A 39 5.44 -3.77 5.94
N VAL A 40 6.53 -3.13 5.52
CA VAL A 40 7.89 -3.64 5.66
C VAL A 40 8.79 -2.48 6.09
N VAL A 41 9.63 -2.72 7.10
CA VAL A 41 10.68 -1.79 7.51
C VAL A 41 12.02 -2.45 7.23
N THR A 42 12.87 -1.76 6.48
CA THR A 42 14.23 -2.24 6.19
C THR A 42 15.13 -2.19 7.43
N TYR A 43 16.29 -2.85 7.37
CA TYR A 43 17.27 -2.80 8.45
C TYR A 43 17.80 -1.37 8.72
N THR A 44 17.72 -0.47 7.72
CA THR A 44 18.07 0.96 7.84
C THR A 44 16.95 1.81 8.42
N GLY A 45 15.77 1.23 8.69
CA GLY A 45 14.60 1.96 9.20
C GLY A 45 13.72 2.59 8.14
N THR A 46 14.00 2.38 6.86
CA THR A 46 13.16 2.94 5.79
C THR A 46 11.83 2.18 5.70
N PRO A 47 10.67 2.85 5.79
CA PRO A 47 9.35 2.23 5.68
C PRO A 47 8.94 2.02 4.23
N TYR A 48 8.39 0.85 3.93
CA TYR A 48 7.88 0.45 2.63
C TYR A 48 6.55 -0.30 2.78
N VAL A 49 5.78 -0.33 1.70
CA VAL A 49 4.65 -1.26 1.56
C VAL A 49 5.03 -2.29 0.50
N HIS A 50 5.11 -3.55 0.90
CA HIS A 50 5.31 -4.64 -0.03
C HIS A 50 3.95 -5.05 -0.60
N LEU A 51 3.75 -4.83 -1.90
CA LEU A 51 2.48 -5.09 -2.57
C LEU A 51 2.26 -6.57 -2.92
N GLY A 52 3.34 -7.36 -3.01
CA GLY A 52 3.27 -8.75 -3.47
C GLY A 52 2.92 -8.85 -4.95
N MET A 53 2.19 -9.91 -5.32
CA MET A 53 1.67 -10.09 -6.67
C MET A 53 0.21 -9.63 -6.71
N ILE A 54 -0.05 -8.56 -7.46
CA ILE A 54 -1.40 -8.07 -7.76
C ILE A 54 -1.75 -8.55 -9.17
N ARG A 55 -2.99 -9.01 -9.39
CA ARG A 55 -3.44 -9.45 -10.71
C ARG A 55 -3.38 -8.29 -11.72
N ALA A 56 -3.07 -8.60 -12.98
CA ALA A 56 -2.89 -7.62 -14.03
C ALA A 56 -4.14 -6.76 -14.26
N ASP A 57 -5.34 -7.34 -14.22
CA ASP A 57 -6.61 -6.62 -14.39
C ASP A 57 -6.87 -5.59 -13.28
N VAL A 58 -6.49 -5.93 -12.04
CA VAL A 58 -6.55 -5.00 -10.90
C VAL A 58 -5.55 -3.86 -11.08
N VAL A 59 -4.33 -4.16 -11.55
CA VAL A 59 -3.30 -3.14 -11.83
C VAL A 59 -3.77 -2.20 -12.93
N GLU A 60 -4.42 -2.70 -13.98
CA GLU A 60 -5.00 -1.88 -15.05
C GLU A 60 -6.10 -0.96 -14.53
N GLN A 61 -7.00 -1.48 -13.68
CA GLN A 61 -8.05 -0.68 -13.06
C GLN A 61 -7.48 0.45 -12.19
N VAL A 62 -6.46 0.15 -11.38
CA VAL A 62 -5.75 1.16 -10.57
C VAL A 62 -5.05 2.18 -11.48
N ALA A 63 -4.37 1.74 -12.54
CA ALA A 63 -3.70 2.64 -13.47
C ALA A 63 -4.70 3.58 -14.16
N GLU A 64 -5.89 3.08 -14.52
CA GLU A 64 -6.95 3.91 -15.10
C GLU A 64 -7.48 4.94 -14.09
N ALA A 65 -7.70 4.54 -12.84
CA ALA A 65 -8.10 5.45 -11.78
C ALA A 65 -7.07 6.56 -11.53
N LEU A 66 -5.77 6.26 -11.67
CA LEU A 66 -4.68 7.23 -11.54
C LEU A 66 -4.52 8.16 -12.76
N ARG A 67 -4.93 7.71 -13.96
CA ARG A 67 -4.89 8.53 -15.18
C ARG A 67 -5.98 9.58 -15.23
N LEU A 68 -7.10 9.35 -14.55
CA LEU A 68 -8.12 10.37 -14.41
C LEU A 68 -7.48 11.59 -13.74
N PRO A 69 -7.44 12.76 -14.42
CA PRO A 69 -6.89 13.96 -13.79
C PRO A 69 -7.64 14.16 -12.49
N SER A 70 -6.89 14.30 -11.40
CA SER A 70 -7.43 14.72 -10.13
C SER A 70 -8.05 16.09 -10.35
N SER A 71 -9.32 16.15 -10.73
CA SER A 71 -10.12 17.36 -10.74
C SER A 71 -10.31 17.75 -9.29
N HIS A 72 -9.34 18.50 -8.79
CA HIS A 72 -9.28 19.03 -7.44
C HIS A 72 -9.59 20.53 -7.45
#